data_AF-W2CW19-F1
#
_entry.id   AF-W2CW19-F1
#
_cell.length_a   1.000
_cell.length_b   1.000
_cell.length_c   1.000
_cell.angle_alpha   90.00
_cell.angle_beta   90.00
_cell.angle_gamma   90.00
#
_symmetry.space_group_name_H-M   'P 1'
#
loop_
_entity.id
_entity.type
_entity.pdbx_description
1 polymer ?
#
loop_
_entity_poly.entity_id
_entity_poly.type
_entity_poly.pdbx_seq_one_letter_code
_entity_poly.pdbx_strand_id
1 'polypeptide(L)' 'MERYFKLTEETIVNEAGVTLHRIVATRDSRHAKAGEKGGFVAGTYNVIDEAWVADEAE' A
#
# COMPACT_ATOMS: atom_id res chain seq x y z
N MET A 1 -6.99 -10.50 12.17
CA MET A 1 -6.27 -10.90 10.94
C MET A 1 -5.09 -9.96 10.78
N GLU A 2 -3.87 -10.49 10.64
CA GLU A 2 -2.73 -9.67 10.23
C GLU A 2 -2.90 -9.29 8.76
N ARG A 3 -2.81 -8.00 8.45
CA ARG A 3 -2.83 -7.50 7.07
C ARG A 3 -1.48 -7.75 6.41
N TYR A 4 -1.47 -7.88 5.08
CA TYR A 4 -0.26 -8.06 4.27
C TYR A 4 0.56 -6.78 4.08
N PHE A 5 0.01 -5.63 4.44
CA PHE A 5 0.71 -4.35 4.37
C PHE A 5 0.26 -3.39 5.49
N LYS A 6 1.01 -2.31 5.65
CA LYS A 6 0.66 -1.12 6.45
C LYS A 6 0.91 0.14 5.64
N LEU A 7 0.20 1.22 5.99
CA LEU A 7 0.47 2.55 5.45
C LEU A 7 1.77 3.10 6.05
N THR A 8 2.51 3.87 5.28
CA THR A 8 3.68 4.62 5.74
C THR A 8 3.36 6.11 5.89
N GLU A 9 4.31 6.88 6.40
CA GLU A 9 4.23 8.34 6.49
C GLU A 9 4.55 9.04 5.16
N GLU A 10 5.04 8.30 4.16
CA GLU A 10 5.26 8.83 2.82
C GLU A 10 3.90 9.03 2.12
N THR A 11 3.61 10.27 1.73
CA THR A 11 2.32 10.64 1.15
C THR A 11 2.46 11.44 -0.14
N ILE A 12 1.42 11.34 -0.97
CA ILE A 12 1.18 12.19 -2.15
C ILE A 12 -0.27 12.68 -2.13
N VAL A 13 -0.56 13.69 -2.94
CA VAL A 13 -1.92 14.18 -3.20
C VAL A 13 -2.22 13.93 -4.66
N ASN A 14 -3.23 13.10 -4.94
CA ASN A 14 -3.62 12.78 -6.31
C ASN A 14 -4.37 13.95 -6.99
N GLU A 15 -4.69 13.82 -8.28
CA GLU A 15 -5.40 14.85 -9.05
C GLU A 15 -6.75 15.28 -8.45
N ALA A 16 -7.38 14.41 -7.66
CA ALA A 16 -8.65 14.69 -6.97
C ALA A 16 -8.46 15.40 -5.61
N GLY A 17 -7.23 15.72 -5.21
CA GLY A 17 -6.93 16.36 -3.93
C GLY A 17 -6.96 15.39 -2.73
N VAL A 18 -6.90 14.08 -2.96
CA VAL A 18 -6.93 13.06 -1.91
C VAL A 18 -5.50 12.70 -1.49
N THR A 19 -5.24 12.71 -0.18
CA THR A 19 -3.98 12.21 0.39
C THR A 19 -3.94 10.69 0.29
N LEU A 20 -2.90 10.17 -0.34
CA LEU A 20 -2.60 8.75 -0.41
C LEU A 20 -1.32 8.45 0.35
N HIS A 21 -1.22 7.24 0.90
CA HIS A 21 -0.09 6.77 1.68
C HIS A 21 0.60 5.63 0.95
N ARG A 22 1.94 5.68 0.86
CA ARG A 22 2.69 4.53 0.34
C ARG A 22 2.51 3.33 1.26
N ILE A 23 2.29 2.16 0.68
CA ILE A 23 2.19 0.91 1.43
C ILE A 23 3.56 0.23 1.59
N VAL A 24 3.74 -0.48 2.71
CA VAL A 24 4.88 -1.38 2.92
C VAL A 24 4.37 -2.75 3.36
N ALA A 25 4.88 -3.81 2.74
CA ALA A 25 4.52 -5.17 3.06
C ALA A 25 4.97 -5.55 4.48
N THR A 26 4.09 -6.21 5.23
CA THR A 26 4.34 -6.65 6.62
C THR A 26 4.83 -8.08 6.70
N ARG A 27 4.62 -8.87 5.64
CA ARG A 27 5.01 -10.27 5.52
C ARG A 27 5.20 -10.63 4.05
N ASP A 28 5.86 -11.74 3.80
CA ASP A 28 5.96 -12.32 2.48
C ASP A 28 4.58 -12.74 1.94
N SER A 29 4.35 -12.47 0.66
CA SER A 29 3.19 -12.90 -0.10
C SER A 29 3.61 -13.38 -1.47
N ARG A 30 2.63 -13.75 -2.30
CA ARG A 30 2.86 -13.99 -3.73
C ARG A 30 3.38 -12.76 -4.47
N HIS A 31 3.06 -11.56 -3.99
CA HIS A 31 3.24 -10.30 -4.72
C HIS A 31 4.35 -9.41 -4.18
N ALA A 32 4.73 -9.53 -2.90
CA ALA A 32 5.73 -8.69 -2.27
C ALA A 32 6.45 -9.41 -1.12
N LYS A 33 7.67 -8.97 -0.82
CA LYS A 33 8.45 -9.43 0.33
C LYS A 33 8.26 -8.53 1.54
N ALA A 34 8.40 -9.08 2.75
CA ALA A 34 8.31 -8.28 3.97
C ALA A 34 9.29 -7.08 3.92
N GLY A 35 8.77 -5.87 4.16
CA GLY A 35 9.54 -4.62 4.07
C GLY A 35 9.60 -3.98 2.68
N GLU A 36 9.10 -4.65 1.64
CA GLU A 36 9.00 -4.09 0.28
C GLU A 36 7.97 -2.96 0.23
N LYS A 37 8.34 -1.86 -0.43
CA LYS A 37 7.47 -0.70 -0.68
C LYS A 37 6.63 -0.97 -1.93
N GLY A 38 5.33 -0.71 -1.84
CA GLY A 38 4.41 -0.72 -2.97
C GLY A 38 4.01 0.70 -3.39
N GLY A 39 2.88 0.81 -4.08
CA GLY A 39 2.27 2.08 -4.47
C GLY A 39 1.48 2.75 -3.35
N PHE A 40 0.55 3.62 -3.71
CA PHE A 40 -0.14 4.54 -2.82
C PHE A 40 -1.63 4.22 -2.72
N VAL A 41 -2.17 4.31 -1.50
CA VAL A 41 -3.62 4.14 -1.27
C VAL A 41 -4.14 5.11 -0.22
N ALA A 42 -5.40 5.52 -0.34
CA ALA A 42 -6.04 6.42 0.61
C ALA A 42 -6.19 5.78 2.00
N GLY A 43 -6.39 4.46 2.03
CA GLY A 43 -6.45 3.72 3.27
C GLY A 43 -6.43 2.21 3.07
N THR A 44 -6.42 1.52 4.20
CA THR A 44 -6.30 0.05 4.22
C THR A 44 -7.53 -0.69 3.69
N TYR A 45 -8.61 0.03 3.39
CA TYR A 45 -9.83 -0.53 2.79
C TYR A 45 -9.75 -0.62 1.26
N ASN A 46 -8.76 0.04 0.62
CA ASN A 46 -8.55 0.01 -0.83
C ASN A 46 -7.97 -1.34 -1.31
N VAL A 47 -7.30 -2.07 -0.43
CA VAL A 47 -6.59 -3.31 -0.76
C VAL A 47 -7.07 -4.40 0.17
N ILE A 48 -7.68 -5.42 -0.41
CA ILE A 48 -8.31 -6.54 0.29
C ILE A 48 -7.48 -7.81 0.14
N ASP A 49 -7.57 -8.69 1.12
CA ASP A 49 -6.91 -9.99 1.13
C ASP A 49 -5.40 -9.90 0.84
N GLU A 50 -4.92 -10.60 -0.20
CA GLU A 50 -3.51 -10.64 -0.63
C GLU A 50 -3.23 -9.68 -1.80
N ALA A 51 -4.17 -8.80 -2.15
CA ALA A 51 -3.95 -7.84 -3.22
C ALA A 51 -2.76 -6.90 -2.90
N TRP A 52 -2.12 -6.39 -3.95
CA TRP A 52 -0.93 -5.56 -3.84
C TRP A 52 -1.00 -4.43 -4.86
N VAL A 53 -0.68 -3.22 -4.42
CA VAL A 53 -0.47 -2.06 -5.30
C VAL A 53 1.02 -1.95 -5.51
N ALA A 54 1.48 -2.22 -6.74
CA ALA A 54 2.90 -2.29 -7.07
C ALA A 54 3.48 -0.93 -7.45
N ASP A 55 4.79 -0.79 -7.24
CA ASP A 55 5.61 0.32 -7.73
C ASP A 55 5.05 1.70 -7.35
N GLU A 56 4.71 2.52 -8.35
CA GLU A 56 4.26 3.91 -8.20
C GLU A 56 2.76 4.07 -8.56
N ALA A 57 1.98 2.99 -8.55
CA ALA A 57 0.54 3.08 -8.80
C ALA A 57 -0.18 3.81 -7.66
N GLU A 58 -1.22 4.57 -7.99
CA GLU A 58 -2.05 5.36 -7.06
C GLU A 58 -3.56 5.24 -7.31
#